data_AF-A0A836UAB0-F1
#
_entry.id   AF-A0A836UAB0-F1
#
_cell.length_a   1.000
_cell.length_b   1.000
_cell.length_c   1.000
_cell.angle_alpha   90.00
_cell.angle_beta   90.00
_cell.angle_gamma   90.00
#
_symmetry.space_group_name_H-M   'P 1'
#
loop_
_entity.id
_entity.type
_entity.pdbx_description
1 polymer ?
#
loop_
_entity_poly.entity_id
_entity_poly.type
_entity_poly.pdbx_seq_one_letter_code
_entity_poly.pdbx_strand_id
1 'polypeptide(L)'
;MSTPAAIFTAVDFDGSQKLRLDEDGHVVLPALLTPETCARLTTSLSYIQSLMPGDEDHRPSHYSAEYDDYLASLIDHPQMLDLARRILGPEIRFDHCRAWFRPHLLLCEWFRTRRRQSEGHSRQPPAPRSKSPGGVG
;
A
#
# COMPACT_ATOMS: atom_id res chain seq x y z
N MET A 1 22.77 16.50 -9.10
CA MET A 1 21.85 15.78 -8.21
C MET A 1 22.55 14.50 -7.79
N SER A 2 22.86 14.32 -6.51
CA SER A 2 23.48 13.07 -6.03
C SER A 2 22.48 11.93 -6.18
N THR A 3 22.93 10.79 -6.69
CA THR A 3 22.16 9.56 -6.69
C THR A 3 21.86 9.16 -5.24
N PRO A 4 20.59 8.90 -4.86
CA PRO A 4 20.27 8.43 -3.52
C PRO A 4 20.95 7.08 -3.26
N ALA A 5 21.34 6.84 -2.00
CA ALA A 5 22.00 5.59 -1.60
C ALA A 5 21.08 4.39 -1.89
N ALA A 6 21.67 3.27 -2.32
CA ALA A 6 20.91 2.07 -2.64
C ALA A 6 20.22 1.48 -1.39
N ILE A 7 18.92 1.23 -1.50
CA ILE A 7 18.10 0.62 -0.46
C ILE A 7 17.92 -0.89 -0.66
N PHE A 8 18.10 -1.38 -1.89
CA PHE A 8 18.02 -2.80 -2.23
C PHE A 8 19.38 -3.38 -2.62
N THR A 9 19.63 -4.64 -2.26
CA THR A 9 20.83 -5.42 -2.61
C THR A 9 20.75 -5.90 -4.06
N ALA A 10 19.70 -6.66 -4.38
CA ALA A 10 19.33 -7.14 -5.70
C ALA A 10 17.80 -7.32 -5.74
N VAL A 11 17.21 -7.06 -6.90
CA VAL A 11 15.76 -7.20 -7.10
C VAL A 11 15.52 -8.36 -8.06
N ASP A 12 15.34 -9.55 -7.50
CA ASP A 12 14.99 -10.74 -8.25
C ASP A 12 13.46 -10.88 -8.37
N PHE A 13 12.86 -9.99 -9.16
CA PHE A 13 11.44 -10.07 -9.53
C PHE A 13 11.32 -10.27 -11.04
N ASP A 14 11.07 -11.52 -11.43
CA ASP A 14 10.95 -11.95 -12.82
C ASP A 14 9.54 -12.47 -13.15
N GLY A 15 9.37 -13.02 -14.36
CA GLY A 15 8.09 -13.59 -14.80
C GLY A 15 7.59 -14.75 -13.93
N SER A 16 8.49 -15.51 -13.31
CA SER A 16 8.11 -16.62 -12.41
C SER A 16 7.56 -16.10 -11.08
N GLN A 17 8.17 -15.06 -10.52
CA GLN A 17 7.69 -14.37 -9.32
C GLN A 17 6.35 -13.67 -9.60
N LYS A 18 6.19 -13.09 -10.80
CA LYS A 18 4.92 -12.50 -11.24
C LYS A 18 3.81 -13.53 -11.37
N LEU A 19 4.10 -14.71 -11.93
CA LEU A 19 3.12 -15.79 -12.03
C LEU A 19 2.66 -16.25 -10.65
N ARG A 20 3.58 -16.46 -9.71
CA ARG A 20 3.24 -16.80 -8.31
C ARG A 20 2.41 -15.71 -7.65
N LEU A 21 2.74 -14.44 -7.87
CA LEU A 21 1.92 -13.33 -7.39
C LEU A 21 0.49 -13.38 -7.93
N ASP A 22 0.31 -13.75 -9.20
CA ASP A 22 -1.01 -13.85 -9.84
C ASP A 22 -1.82 -15.04 -9.33
N GLU A 23 -1.16 -16.15 -9.00
CA GLU A 23 -1.77 -17.37 -8.47
C GLU A 23 -2.10 -17.25 -6.96
N ASP A 24 -1.12 -16.82 -6.16
CA ASP A 24 -1.17 -16.83 -4.69
C ASP A 24 -1.64 -15.49 -4.10
N GLY A 25 -1.70 -14.43 -4.91
CA GLY A 25 -2.02 -13.07 -4.47
C GLY A 25 -0.93 -12.40 -3.62
N HIS A 26 0.24 -13.02 -3.47
CA HIS A 26 1.38 -12.46 -2.74
C HIS A 26 2.72 -13.00 -3.28
N VAL A 27 3.81 -12.32 -2.91
CA VAL A 27 5.18 -12.71 -3.26
C VAL A 27 6.11 -12.35 -2.10
N VAL A 28 7.13 -13.17 -1.85
CA VAL A 28 8.14 -12.92 -0.80
C VAL A 28 9.50 -12.70 -1.45
N LEU A 29 10.10 -11.54 -1.17
CA LEU A 29 11.43 -11.14 -1.64
C LEU A 29 12.42 -11.16 -0.47
N PRO A 30 13.05 -12.31 -0.17
CA PRO A 30 13.98 -12.42 0.96
C PRO A 30 15.25 -11.60 0.71
N ALA A 31 15.82 -11.06 1.79
CA ALA A 31 17.09 -10.32 1.75
C ALA A 31 17.13 -9.13 0.76
N LEU A 32 15.97 -8.59 0.41
CA LEU A 32 15.83 -7.46 -0.53
C LEU A 32 16.54 -6.20 -0.03
N LEU A 33 16.40 -5.89 1.26
CA LEU A 33 16.92 -4.65 1.87
C LEU A 33 18.41 -4.77 2.18
N THR A 34 19.15 -3.67 2.00
CA THR A 34 20.55 -3.58 2.45
C THR A 34 20.62 -3.58 3.99
N PRO A 35 21.73 -4.04 4.60
CA PRO A 35 21.90 -3.98 6.06
C PRO A 35 21.76 -2.56 6.62
N GLU A 36 22.27 -1.56 5.89
CA GLU A 36 22.12 -0.15 6.25
C GLU A 36 20.65 0.30 6.23
N THR A 37 19.90 -0.10 5.20
CA THR A 37 18.46 0.19 5.10
C THR A 37 17.68 -0.46 6.25
N CYS A 38 18.00 -1.70 6.59
CA CYS A 38 17.42 -2.37 7.77
C CYS A 38 17.69 -1.58 9.06
N ALA A 39 18.93 -1.11 9.26
CA ALA A 39 19.29 -0.32 10.43
C ALA A 39 18.53 1.02 10.47
N ARG A 40 18.46 1.75 9.35
CA ARG A 40 17.74 3.03 9.27
C ARG A 40 16.23 2.86 9.48
N LEU A 41 15.63 1.85 8.85
CA LEU A 41 14.22 1.52 9.07
C LEU A 41 13.94 1.18 10.53
N THR A 42 14.82 0.40 11.17
CA THR A 42 14.68 0.07 12.59
C THR A 42 14.70 1.32 13.46
N THR A 43 15.62 2.25 13.20
CA THR A 43 15.70 3.53 13.91
C THR A 43 14.45 4.38 13.69
N SER A 44 14.04 4.60 12.44
CA SER A 44 12.85 5.40 12.11
C SER A 44 11.57 4.79 12.70
N LEU A 45 11.39 3.47 12.60
CA LEU A 45 10.23 2.80 13.20
C LEU A 45 10.26 2.88 14.73
N SER A 46 11.42 2.77 15.36
CA SER A 46 11.55 2.96 16.82
C SER A 46 11.21 4.39 17.23
N TYR A 47 11.57 5.38 16.41
CA TYR A 47 11.18 6.77 16.62
C TYR A 47 9.65 6.93 16.55
N ILE A 48 9.01 6.44 15.48
CA ILE A 48 7.53 6.47 15.36
C ILE A 48 6.86 5.77 16.54
N GLN A 49 7.42 4.65 17.01
CA GLN A 49 6.90 3.95 18.19
C GLN A 49 6.94 4.82 19.44
N SER A 50 8.02 5.59 19.64
CA SER A 50 8.18 6.46 20.81
C SER A 50 7.19 7.63 20.83
N LEU A 51 6.60 7.98 19.67
CA LEU A 51 5.55 8.98 19.55
C LEU A 51 4.15 8.44 19.89
N MET A 52 3.99 7.14 20.12
CA MET A 52 2.69 6.52 20.40
C MET A 52 2.21 6.78 21.85
N PRO A 53 0.88 6.94 22.08
CA PRO A 53 -0.21 6.81 21.10
C PRO A 53 -0.33 7.99 20.12
N GLY A 54 0.27 9.13 20.46
CA GLY A 54 0.20 10.37 19.68
C GLY A 54 -1.18 11.04 19.75
N ASP A 55 -1.46 11.90 18.78
CA ASP A 55 -2.79 12.47 18.54
C ASP A 55 -3.73 11.38 18.03
N GLU A 56 -4.95 11.28 18.57
CA GLU A 56 -5.91 10.27 18.15
C GLU A 56 -6.46 10.50 16.74
N ASP A 57 -6.62 11.76 16.33
CA ASP A 57 -7.10 12.14 15.00
C ASP A 57 -5.98 12.02 13.95
N HIS A 58 -4.72 12.20 14.40
CA HIS A 58 -3.53 12.14 13.55
C HIS A 58 -2.45 11.21 14.13
N ARG A 59 -2.77 9.92 14.22
CA ARG A 59 -1.87 8.94 14.86
C ARG A 59 -0.55 8.79 14.08
N PRO A 60 0.62 8.92 14.72
CA PRO A 60 1.92 8.73 14.05
C PRO A 60 2.08 7.38 13.34
N SER A 61 1.47 6.32 13.88
CA SER A 61 1.43 5.00 13.24
C SER A 61 0.61 4.93 11.95
N HIS A 62 -0.34 5.84 11.74
CA HIS A 62 -1.18 5.89 10.54
C HIS A 62 -0.60 6.76 9.42
N TYR A 63 0.25 7.73 9.80
CA TYR A 63 0.82 8.74 8.91
C TYR A 63 2.34 8.78 9.04
N SER A 64 2.99 7.61 9.16
CA SER A 64 4.39 7.52 9.62
C SER A 64 5.38 8.27 8.75
N ALA A 65 5.12 8.37 7.44
CA ALA A 65 5.92 9.16 6.51
C ALA A 65 5.83 10.68 6.73
N GLU A 66 4.81 11.20 7.42
CA GLU A 66 4.71 12.62 7.76
C GLU A 66 5.57 12.99 8.98
N TYR A 67 5.94 12.00 9.79
CA TYR A 67 6.69 12.20 11.03
C TYR A 67 8.20 11.92 10.89
N ASP A 68 8.63 11.21 9.84
CA ASP A 68 10.02 10.83 9.65
C ASP A 68 10.44 11.02 8.19
N ASP A 69 11.42 11.92 7.97
CA ASP A 69 11.93 12.29 6.64
C ASP A 69 12.52 11.10 5.88
N TYR A 70 13.10 10.13 6.58
CA TYR A 70 13.62 8.94 5.91
C TYR A 70 12.47 8.08 5.37
N LEU A 71 11.44 7.83 6.17
CA LEU A 71 10.24 7.13 5.70
C LEU A 71 9.56 7.86 4.53
N ALA A 72 9.48 9.19 4.60
CA ALA A 72 9.00 10.02 3.48
C ALA A 72 9.82 9.79 2.21
N SER A 73 11.15 9.83 2.33
CA SER A 73 12.08 9.66 1.20
C SER A 73 12.03 8.27 0.54
N LEU A 74 11.48 7.26 1.23
CA LEU A 74 11.33 5.92 0.66
C LEU A 74 10.15 5.82 -0.31
N ILE A 75 9.14 6.69 -0.18
CA ILE A 75 7.92 6.66 -1.02
C ILE A 75 8.26 6.93 -2.48
N ASP A 76 9.13 7.90 -2.74
CA ASP A 76 9.56 8.31 -4.08
C ASP A 76 10.96 7.80 -4.43
N HIS A 77 11.55 6.92 -3.61
CA HIS A 77 12.87 6.37 -3.88
C HIS A 77 12.90 5.63 -5.23
N PRO A 78 13.89 5.88 -6.11
CA PRO A 78 13.91 5.30 -7.46
C PRO A 78 13.81 3.77 -7.50
N GLN A 79 14.53 3.07 -6.59
CA GLN A 79 14.45 1.62 -6.50
C GLN A 79 13.08 1.13 -6.02
N MET A 80 12.41 1.87 -5.11
CA MET A 80 11.06 1.53 -4.64
C MET A 80 10.04 1.71 -5.77
N LEU A 81 10.12 2.82 -6.50
CA LEU A 81 9.24 3.09 -7.65
C LEU A 81 9.47 2.09 -8.80
N ASP A 82 10.71 1.71 -9.06
CA ASP A 82 11.02 0.69 -10.07
C ASP A 82 10.41 -0.68 -9.68
N LEU A 83 10.62 -1.13 -8.44
CA LEU A 83 10.01 -2.37 -7.95
C LEU A 83 8.48 -2.31 -7.99
N ALA A 84 7.88 -1.24 -7.49
CA ALA A 84 6.42 -1.06 -7.49
C ALA A 84 5.86 -1.10 -8.91
N ARG A 85 6.54 -0.50 -9.90
CA ARG A 85 6.11 -0.53 -11.30
C ARG A 85 6.25 -1.89 -11.95
N ARG A 86 7.29 -2.66 -11.60
CA ARG A 86 7.45 -4.05 -12.07
C ARG A 86 6.33 -4.95 -11.55
N ILE A 87 5.89 -4.73 -10.31
CA ILE A 87 4.86 -5.54 -9.65
C ILE A 87 3.44 -5.13 -10.07
N LEU A 88 3.14 -3.83 -10.02
CA LEU A 88 1.78 -3.29 -10.15
C LEU A 88 1.47 -2.72 -11.54
N GLY A 89 2.48 -2.52 -12.37
CA GLY A 89 2.39 -1.81 -13.65
C GLY A 89 2.82 -0.35 -13.57
N PRO A 90 2.87 0.37 -14.71
CA PRO A 90 3.50 1.68 -14.81
C PRO A 90 2.75 2.79 -14.06
N GLU A 91 1.42 2.67 -13.93
CA GLU A 91 0.56 3.67 -13.30
C GLU A 91 0.34 3.35 -11.83
N ILE A 92 1.17 3.96 -10.98
CA ILE A 92 1.08 3.83 -9.52
C ILE A 92 0.83 5.19 -8.87
N ARG A 93 0.15 5.16 -7.73
CA ARG A 93 -0.02 6.33 -6.85
C ARG A 93 0.23 5.89 -5.42
N PHE A 94 0.91 6.75 -4.66
CA PHE A 94 1.01 6.57 -3.23
C PHE A 94 -0.38 6.69 -2.59
N ASP A 95 -0.68 5.81 -1.64
CA ASP A 95 -1.94 5.82 -0.89
C ASP A 95 -1.71 6.05 0.61
N HIS A 96 -0.85 5.26 1.25
CA HIS A 96 -0.54 5.42 2.68
C HIS A 96 0.77 4.74 3.10
N CYS A 97 1.34 5.20 4.21
CA CYS A 97 2.47 4.58 4.91
C CYS A 97 2.11 4.42 6.39
N ARG A 98 2.10 3.18 6.90
CA ARG A 98 1.75 2.88 8.30
C ARG A 98 2.84 2.06 8.97
N ALA A 99 3.09 2.36 10.23
CA ALA A 99 3.95 1.57 11.12
C ALA A 99 3.09 0.79 12.11
N TRP A 100 3.20 -0.54 12.10
CA TRP A 100 2.47 -1.42 13.02
C TRP A 100 3.42 -2.06 14.02
N PHE A 101 3.18 -1.78 15.31
CA PHE A 101 3.91 -2.37 16.42
C PHE A 101 3.02 -3.44 17.06
N ARG A 102 3.52 -4.67 17.13
CA ARG A 102 2.83 -5.81 17.72
C ARG A 102 3.64 -6.34 18.91
N PRO A 103 3.40 -5.83 20.13
CA PRO A 103 3.97 -6.44 21.31
C PRO A 103 3.24 -7.76 21.58
N HIS A 104 3.74 -8.88 21.04
CA HIS A 104 3.27 -10.27 21.30
C HIS A 104 1.92 -10.73 20.66
N LEU A 105 1.82 -12.06 20.52
CA LEU A 105 0.89 -12.91 19.74
C LEU A 105 -0.62 -12.62 19.92
N LEU A 106 -1.13 -11.57 19.29
CA LEU A 106 -2.55 -11.48 18.98
C LEU A 106 -2.80 -12.10 17.60
N LEU A 107 -3.73 -13.06 17.54
CA LEU A 107 -4.24 -13.62 16.29
C LEU A 107 -4.83 -12.48 15.45
N CYS A 108 -4.30 -12.29 14.24
CA CYS A 108 -4.97 -11.48 13.24
C CYS A 108 -6.18 -12.28 12.73
N GLU A 109 -7.38 -11.75 12.90
CA GLU A 109 -8.55 -12.29 12.21
C GLU A 109 -8.40 -12.13 10.69
N TRP A 110 -9.11 -12.97 9.93
CA TRP A 110 -9.13 -12.88 8.48
C TRP A 110 -9.82 -11.57 8.03
N PHE A 111 -9.08 -10.68 7.37
CA PHE A 111 -9.61 -9.46 6.76
C PHE A 111 -9.04 -9.26 5.35
N ARG A 112 -9.78 -8.52 4.50
CA ARG A 112 -9.35 -8.16 3.14
C ARG A 112 -9.19 -6.66 3.03
N THR A 113 -7.97 -6.19 2.76
CA THR A 113 -7.68 -4.79 2.43
C THR A 113 -8.10 -4.48 0.98
N ARG A 114 -9.40 -4.51 0.69
CA ARG A 114 -9.93 -3.92 -0.54
C ARG A 114 -10.59 -2.61 -0.19
N ARG A 115 -9.98 -1.47 -0.55
CA ARG A 115 -10.77 -0.24 -0.65
C ARG A 115 -11.80 -0.47 -1.75
N ARG A 116 -13.06 -0.21 -1.43
CA ARG A 116 -14.08 0.06 -2.43
C ARG A 116 -13.61 1.33 -3.13
N GLN A 117 -13.00 1.22 -4.32
CA GLN A 117 -12.97 2.38 -5.20
C GLN A 117 -14.44 2.72 -5.42
N SER A 118 -14.84 3.94 -5.06
CA SER A 118 -16.14 4.46 -5.40
C SER A 118 -16.20 4.49 -6.93
N GLU A 119 -16.79 3.45 -7.53
CA GLU A 119 -17.27 3.57 -8.89
C GLU A 119 -18.22 4.76 -8.91
N GLY A 120 -17.79 5.83 -9.58
CA GLY A 120 -18.68 6.87 -10.06
C GLY A 120 -19.60 6.29 -11.13
N HIS A 121 -20.44 5.33 -10.76
CA HIS A 121 -21.61 4.98 -11.54
C HIS A 121 -22.61 6.11 -11.33
N SER A 122 -22.57 7.07 -12.26
CA SER A 122 -23.68 7.99 -12.51
C SER A 122 -24.98 7.20 -12.43
N ARG A 123 -25.77 7.48 -11.40
CA ARG A 123 -27.14 6.97 -11.30
C ARG A 123 -27.91 7.55 -12.48
N GLN A 124 -28.00 6.81 -13.59
CA GLN A 124 -29.06 7.07 -14.55
C GLN A 124 -30.39 6.82 -13.82
N PRO A 125 -31.32 7.79 -13.79
CA PRO A 125 -32.63 7.56 -13.24
C PRO A 125 -33.34 6.47 -14.06
N PRO A 126 -34.17 5.62 -13.43
CA PRO A 126 -34.87 4.56 -14.14
C PRO A 126 -35.80 5.14 -15.20
N ALA A 127 -35.81 4.50 -16.37
CA ALA A 127 -36.66 4.87 -17.49
C ALA A 127 -38.15 4.94 -17.09
N PRO A 128 -38.92 5.91 -17.60
CA PRO A 128 -40.34 6.01 -17.31
C PRO A 128 -41.07 4.76 -17.81
N ARG A 129 -41.87 4.15 -16.93
CA ARG A 129 -42.72 3.00 -17.28
C ARG A 129 -43.68 3.40 -18.40
N SER A 130 -43.61 2.71 -19.53
CA SER A 130 -44.63 2.77 -20.58
C SER A 130 -45.96 2.28 -20.02
N LYS A 131 -47.00 3.12 -20.07
CA LYS A 131 -48.37 2.66 -19.90
C LYS A 131 -48.72 1.80 -21.11
N SER A 132 -48.93 0.50 -20.90
CA SER A 132 -49.55 -0.35 -21.90
C SER A 132 -51.00 0.10 -22.11
N PRO A 133 -51.51 0.12 -23.36
CA PRO A 133 -52.87 0.57 -23.64
C PRO A 133 -53.87 -0.47 -23.11
N GLY A 134 -54.84 0.01 -22.33
CA GLY A 134 -55.95 -0.80 -21.84
C GLY A 134 -56.80 -1.30 -23.00
N GLY A 135 -57.01 -2.62 -23.05
CA GLY A 135 -57.94 -3.29 -23.93
C GLY A 135 -59.09 -3.91 -23.13
N VAL A 136 -60.24 -3.27 -23.25
CA VAL A 136 -61.62 -3.78 -23.35
C VAL A 136 -62.10 -4.91 -22.41
N GLY A 137 -63.12 -4.57 -21.63
CA GLY A 137 -64.23 -5.43 -21.20
C GLY A 137 -65.48 -4.56 -21.09
#